data_AF-A0A0P9GJF7-F1
#
_entry.id   AF-A0A0P9GJF7-F1
#
_cell.length_a   1.000
_cell.length_b   1.000
_cell.length_c   1.000
_cell.angle_alpha   90.00
_cell.angle_beta   90.00
_cell.angle_gamma   90.00
#
_symmetry.space_group_name_H-M   'P 1'
#
loop_
_entity.id
_entity.type
_entity.pdbx_description
1 polymer ?
#
loop_
_entity_poly.entity_id
_entity_poly.type
_entity_poly.pdbx_seq_one_letter_code
_entity_poly.pdbx_strand_id
1 'polypeptide(L)'
;MSLSTTPVPWEEPKQDPVFQQLKEVCAWLVARVPATYKGTIGELSTALRFHWREFVSFERLAVYERVLAAWVQLVEHGELDDDEWQALYYSKLSLEVGKTQRDQRAASHAFFCALTREKRLAELRGGVHQVAVAFYPGDPYAQQSWEHSFFANGRVTDTKIRRLAGAFHQEVIDELTKAPAKLPARRLACEASGFPPTADGLFLYAHDALSEPSSRFARFRYFVNALVVVYRAAPRHLHLAHDGRAVANLEHVRDPLARDQQAQAFAALPLELEVSAVDHARDLVFDACQRVQSGRYLLDSKRVVGLLEAAFLAHEAAVAAPADLVSTQAYPFANDAHRHEIVTAFAGDVRSQAPRSLGRERSSRFFPVARVARW
;
A
#
# COMPACT_ATOMS: atom_id res chain seq x y z
N MET A 1 35.64 -2.93 13.16
CA MET A 1 34.67 -2.34 12.20
C MET A 1 33.38 -2.11 12.96
N SER A 2 33.06 -0.86 13.28
CA SER A 2 31.83 -0.51 13.98
C SER A 2 30.70 -0.57 12.95
N LEU A 3 29.85 -1.58 13.04
CA LEU A 3 28.55 -1.55 12.38
C LEU A 3 27.76 -0.49 13.14
N SER A 4 27.49 0.63 12.46
CA SER A 4 26.54 1.65 12.89
C SER A 4 25.15 1.00 12.96
N THR A 5 24.87 0.30 14.05
CA THR A 5 23.53 -0.15 14.45
C THR A 5 22.79 1.05 15.03
N THR A 6 22.53 2.07 14.20
CA THR A 6 21.46 3.01 14.52
C THR A 6 20.14 2.27 14.23
N PRO A 7 19.37 1.85 15.24
CA PRO A 7 17.99 1.46 14.99
C PRO A 7 17.33 2.62 14.27
N VAL A 8 16.77 2.36 13.09
CA VAL A 8 16.30 3.43 12.21
C VAL A 8 15.26 4.27 12.99
N PRO A 9 15.55 5.56 13.29
CA PRO A 9 14.79 6.32 14.25
C PRO A 9 13.63 7.03 13.54
N TRP A 10 12.58 6.30 13.21
CA TRP A 10 11.37 6.83 12.54
C TRP A 10 10.48 7.69 13.47
N GLU A 11 11.09 8.46 14.38
CA GLU A 11 10.39 9.32 15.32
C GLU A 11 9.81 10.57 14.62
N GLU A 12 10.28 10.89 13.41
CA GLU A 12 9.83 12.04 12.63
C GLU A 12 8.90 11.63 11.46
N PRO A 13 7.76 12.31 11.26
CA PRO A 13 6.89 12.12 10.09
C PRO A 13 7.64 12.25 8.74
N LYS A 14 8.76 13.00 8.73
CA LYS A 14 9.59 13.22 7.54
C LYS A 14 10.25 11.96 7.00
N GLN A 15 10.29 10.88 7.78
CA GLN A 15 10.90 9.63 7.36
C GLN A 15 9.84 8.58 6.98
N ASP A 16 8.56 8.79 7.32
CA ASP A 16 7.49 7.88 6.89
C ASP A 16 7.24 8.03 5.37
N PRO A 17 7.38 6.96 4.56
CA PRO A 17 7.22 7.03 3.11
C PRO A 17 5.80 7.41 2.68
N VAL A 18 4.77 6.97 3.42
CA VAL A 18 3.37 7.35 3.15
C VAL A 18 3.19 8.84 3.42
N PHE A 19 3.83 9.37 4.48
CA PHE A 19 3.79 10.80 4.75
C PHE A 19 4.55 11.61 3.69
N GLN A 20 5.67 11.10 3.14
CA GLN A 20 6.37 11.78 2.05
C GLN A 20 5.50 11.87 0.80
N GLN A 21 4.86 10.77 0.41
CA GLN A 21 3.91 10.77 -0.72
C GLN A 21 2.75 11.73 -0.45
N LEU A 22 2.10 11.65 0.71
CA LEU A 22 1.03 12.56 1.11
C LEU A 22 1.46 14.04 1.04
N LYS A 23 2.65 14.36 1.54
CA LYS A 23 3.18 15.73 1.49
C LYS A 23 3.32 16.23 0.06
N GLU A 24 3.76 15.37 -0.87
CA GLU A 24 3.80 15.70 -2.29
C GLU A 24 2.39 15.96 -2.84
N VAL A 25 1.42 15.06 -2.58
CA VAL A 25 0.04 15.26 -3.04
C VAL A 25 -0.57 16.56 -2.50
N CYS A 26 -0.36 16.88 -1.22
CA CYS A 26 -0.80 18.15 -0.64
C CYS A 26 -0.16 19.35 -1.36
N ALA A 27 1.13 19.29 -1.69
CA ALA A 27 1.81 20.35 -2.43
C ALA A 27 1.24 20.51 -3.84
N TRP A 28 0.87 19.40 -4.51
CA TRP A 28 0.23 19.43 -5.82
C TRP A 28 -1.15 20.09 -5.74
N LEU A 29 -1.96 19.71 -4.74
CA LEU A 29 -3.27 20.31 -4.47
C LEU A 29 -3.13 21.83 -4.26
N VAL A 30 -2.26 22.29 -3.36
CA VAL A 30 -2.06 23.74 -3.11
C VAL A 30 -1.78 24.52 -4.40
N ALA A 31 -1.06 23.92 -5.35
CA ALA A 31 -0.74 24.56 -6.62
C ALA A 31 -1.94 24.70 -7.57
N ARG A 32 -2.95 23.83 -7.48
CA ARG A 32 -4.12 23.82 -8.38
C ARG A 32 -5.43 24.32 -7.79
N VAL A 33 -5.56 24.38 -6.47
CA VAL A 33 -6.84 24.73 -5.83
C VAL A 33 -7.14 26.23 -5.88
N PRO A 34 -8.43 26.61 -5.93
CA PRO A 34 -8.86 28.00 -5.77
C PRO A 34 -8.31 28.62 -4.48
N ALA A 35 -8.10 29.95 -4.49
CA ALA A 35 -7.52 30.67 -3.36
C ALA A 35 -8.27 30.41 -2.03
N THR A 36 -9.60 30.25 -2.09
CA THR A 36 -10.47 29.95 -0.95
C THR A 36 -10.06 28.67 -0.21
N TYR A 37 -9.60 27.63 -0.92
CA TYR A 37 -9.26 26.32 -0.32
C TYR A 37 -7.75 26.11 -0.09
N LYS A 38 -6.90 27.05 -0.51
CA LYS A 38 -5.45 26.98 -0.22
C LYS A 38 -5.17 26.96 1.28
N GLY A 39 -5.93 27.73 2.06
CA GLY A 39 -5.88 27.73 3.52
C GLY A 39 -6.19 26.35 4.08
N THR A 40 -7.30 25.74 3.63
CA THR A 40 -7.73 24.39 4.02
C THR A 40 -6.64 23.34 3.83
N ILE A 41 -6.00 23.30 2.65
CA ILE A 41 -4.95 22.30 2.38
C ILE A 41 -3.67 22.59 3.18
N GLY A 42 -3.34 23.87 3.39
CA GLY A 42 -2.23 24.28 4.26
C GLY A 42 -2.44 23.86 5.72
N GLU A 43 -3.65 24.06 6.24
CA GLU A 43 -4.06 23.63 7.57
C GLU A 43 -4.06 22.10 7.69
N LEU A 44 -4.59 21.38 6.70
CA LEU A 44 -4.54 19.92 6.64
C LEU A 44 -3.10 19.41 6.71
N SER A 45 -2.21 19.92 5.85
CA SER A 45 -0.80 19.51 5.81
C SER A 45 -0.09 19.78 7.14
N THR A 46 -0.38 20.93 7.75
CA THR A 46 0.16 21.32 9.05
C THR A 46 -0.35 20.40 10.16
N ALA A 47 -1.67 20.16 10.23
CA ALA A 47 -2.28 19.28 11.22
C ALA A 47 -1.77 17.84 11.09
N LEU A 48 -1.72 17.30 9.87
CA LEU A 48 -1.18 15.96 9.61
C LEU A 48 0.28 15.87 10.04
N ARG A 49 1.12 16.88 9.77
CA ARG A 49 2.51 16.90 10.26
C ARG A 49 2.61 16.78 11.78
N PHE A 50 1.75 17.44 12.54
CA PHE A 50 1.80 17.39 14.01
C PHE A 50 1.17 16.12 14.60
N HIS A 51 0.13 15.61 13.95
CA HIS A 51 -0.68 14.52 14.48
C HIS A 51 -0.46 13.17 13.77
N TRP A 52 0.45 13.07 12.80
CA TRP A 52 0.72 11.84 12.04
C TRP A 52 1.01 10.63 12.93
N ARG A 53 1.76 10.86 14.00
CA ARG A 53 2.12 9.86 15.01
C ARG A 53 0.91 9.32 15.76
N GLU A 54 -0.24 9.98 15.72
CA GLU A 54 -1.46 9.52 16.39
C GLU A 54 -2.21 8.48 15.56
N PHE A 55 -1.96 8.39 14.25
CA PHE A 55 -2.57 7.40 13.36
C PHE A 55 -1.85 6.05 13.44
N VAL A 56 -2.58 4.94 13.33
CA VAL A 56 -2.01 3.62 13.03
C VAL A 56 -1.86 3.48 11.52
N SER A 57 -1.12 2.48 11.09
CA SER A 57 -0.60 2.38 9.74
C SER A 57 -1.69 2.31 8.66
N PHE A 58 -2.77 1.56 8.90
CA PHE A 58 -3.90 1.52 7.95
C PHE A 58 -4.67 2.85 7.90
N GLU A 59 -4.79 3.57 9.02
CA GLU A 59 -5.44 4.89 9.02
C GLU A 59 -4.58 5.92 8.26
N ARG A 60 -3.25 5.86 8.42
CA ARG A 60 -2.31 6.70 7.64
C ARG A 60 -2.48 6.48 6.15
N LEU A 61 -2.54 5.21 5.77
CA LEU A 61 -2.72 4.82 4.38
C LEU A 61 -4.08 5.30 3.85
N ALA A 62 -5.15 5.15 4.63
CA ALA A 62 -6.47 5.68 4.27
C ALA A 62 -6.48 7.21 4.12
N VAL A 63 -5.80 7.96 5.00
CA VAL A 63 -5.63 9.41 4.87
C VAL A 63 -4.95 9.75 3.54
N TYR A 64 -3.83 9.08 3.25
CA TYR A 64 -3.10 9.28 2.00
C TYR A 64 -3.98 8.97 0.78
N GLU A 65 -4.66 7.82 0.77
CA GLU A 65 -5.51 7.40 -0.34
C GLU A 65 -6.67 8.37 -0.59
N ARG A 66 -7.25 8.96 0.45
CA ARG A 66 -8.29 10.00 0.32
C ARG A 66 -7.75 11.30 -0.27
N VAL A 67 -6.56 11.74 0.14
CA VAL A 67 -5.96 12.96 -0.42
C VAL A 67 -5.52 12.73 -1.88
N LEU A 68 -5.01 11.54 -2.20
CA LEU A 68 -4.71 11.13 -3.58
C LEU A 68 -5.97 11.09 -4.44
N ALA A 69 -7.08 10.55 -3.90
CA ALA A 69 -8.36 10.51 -4.58
C ALA A 69 -8.86 11.90 -4.99
N ALA A 70 -8.80 12.86 -4.06
CA ALA A 70 -9.19 14.23 -4.34
C ALA A 70 -8.31 14.88 -5.43
N TRP A 71 -7.01 14.56 -5.47
CA TRP A 71 -6.15 15.02 -6.56
C TRP A 71 -6.56 14.42 -7.92
N VAL A 72 -6.88 13.12 -7.96
CA VAL A 72 -7.32 12.45 -9.19
C VAL A 72 -8.65 13.02 -9.69
N GLN A 73 -9.61 13.28 -8.79
CA GLN A 73 -10.88 13.92 -9.16
C GLN A 73 -10.65 15.33 -9.72
N LEU A 74 -9.76 16.12 -9.11
CA LEU A 74 -9.39 17.43 -9.61
C LEU A 74 -8.74 17.37 -11.01
N VAL A 75 -7.95 16.32 -11.26
CA VAL A 75 -7.38 16.04 -12.59
C VAL A 75 -8.47 15.69 -13.61
N GLU A 76 -9.50 14.96 -13.20
CA GLU A 76 -10.60 14.53 -14.08
C GLU A 76 -11.55 15.67 -14.45
N HIS A 77 -12.04 16.39 -13.43
CA HIS A 77 -13.13 17.34 -13.56
C HIS A 77 -12.66 18.80 -13.60
N GLY A 78 -11.41 19.07 -13.22
CA GLY A 78 -10.86 20.42 -13.13
C GLY A 78 -11.25 21.17 -11.84
N GLU A 79 -12.25 20.69 -11.12
CA GLU A 79 -12.71 21.21 -9.84
C GLU A 79 -13.14 20.07 -8.90
N LEU A 80 -13.24 20.38 -7.61
CA LEU A 80 -13.95 19.56 -6.63
C LEU A 80 -15.11 20.40 -6.10
N ASP A 81 -16.20 19.73 -5.75
CA ASP A 81 -17.34 20.40 -5.10
C ASP A 81 -17.04 20.77 -3.64
N ASP A 82 -17.94 21.55 -3.04
CA ASP A 82 -17.77 21.99 -1.65
C ASP A 82 -17.72 20.82 -0.66
N ASP A 83 -18.51 19.76 -0.88
CA ASP A 83 -18.56 18.62 0.03
C ASP A 83 -17.26 17.81 -0.03
N GLU A 84 -16.69 17.64 -1.22
CA GLU A 84 -15.38 17.04 -1.47
C GLU A 84 -14.25 17.85 -0.83
N TRP A 85 -14.27 19.18 -0.93
CA TRP A 85 -13.31 20.04 -0.22
C TRP A 85 -13.44 19.89 1.30
N GLN A 86 -14.68 19.88 1.80
CA GLN A 86 -14.90 19.74 3.23
C GLN A 86 -14.48 18.38 3.76
N ALA A 87 -14.57 17.31 2.96
CA ALA A 87 -14.10 15.98 3.33
C ALA A 87 -12.59 15.96 3.61
N LEU A 88 -11.83 16.90 3.03
CA LEU A 88 -10.40 17.08 3.29
C LEU A 88 -10.09 17.86 4.58
N TYR A 89 -11.08 18.40 5.30
CA TYR A 89 -10.81 19.00 6.60
C TYR A 89 -10.26 17.96 7.56
N TYR A 90 -9.15 18.28 8.24
CA TYR A 90 -8.47 17.34 9.14
C TYR A 90 -9.42 16.71 10.17
N SER A 91 -10.38 17.48 10.71
CA SER A 91 -11.39 16.98 11.64
C SER A 91 -12.29 15.91 11.01
N LYS A 92 -12.83 16.15 9.80
CA LYS A 92 -13.65 15.18 9.06
C LYS A 92 -12.82 13.97 8.61
N LEU A 93 -11.70 14.21 7.94
CA LEU A 93 -10.81 13.18 7.43
C LEU A 93 -10.35 12.23 8.53
N SER A 94 -9.93 12.77 9.70
CA SER A 94 -9.48 11.96 10.81
C SER A 94 -10.59 11.06 11.36
N LEU A 95 -11.81 11.57 11.48
CA LEU A 95 -12.98 10.80 11.90
C LEU A 95 -13.30 9.68 10.90
N GLU A 96 -13.31 10.00 9.62
CA GLU A 96 -13.65 9.05 8.54
C GLU A 96 -12.67 7.88 8.45
N VAL A 97 -11.37 8.13 8.62
CA VAL A 97 -10.37 7.05 8.60
C VAL A 97 -10.35 6.23 9.88
N GLY A 98 -11.28 6.49 10.81
CA GLY A 98 -11.43 5.71 12.04
C GLY A 98 -10.51 6.16 13.17
N LYS A 99 -9.91 7.36 13.11
CA LYS A 99 -9.29 7.99 14.29
C LYS A 99 -10.43 8.34 15.25
N THR A 100 -10.85 7.33 16.01
CA THR A 100 -11.91 7.42 17.00
C THR A 100 -11.66 8.65 17.85
N GLN A 101 -12.64 9.57 17.89
CA GLN A 101 -12.66 10.59 18.93
C GLN A 101 -12.53 9.86 20.27
N ARG A 102 -11.76 10.45 21.20
CA ARG A 102 -11.84 10.10 22.61
C ARG A 102 -13.31 10.10 22.98
N ASP A 103 -13.95 8.93 23.01
CA ASP A 103 -15.32 8.83 23.42
C ASP A 103 -15.33 9.25 24.89
N GLN A 104 -15.76 10.49 25.14
CA GLN A 104 -15.80 11.11 26.48
C GLN A 104 -16.75 10.34 27.42
N ARG A 105 -17.47 9.34 26.89
CA ARG A 105 -18.29 8.37 27.64
C ARG A 105 -17.47 7.26 28.33
N ALA A 106 -16.15 7.17 28.09
CA ALA A 106 -15.27 6.13 28.62
C ALA A 106 -14.82 6.30 30.08
N ALA A 107 -15.30 7.32 30.81
CA ALA A 107 -14.95 7.51 32.21
C ALA A 107 -15.53 6.39 33.12
N SER A 108 -16.71 5.86 32.81
CA SER A 108 -17.39 4.84 33.62
C SER A 108 -17.00 3.39 33.26
N HIS A 109 -16.39 3.18 32.08
CA HIS A 109 -15.92 1.86 31.61
C HIS A 109 -14.42 1.62 31.89
N ALA A 110 -13.76 2.54 32.62
CA ALA A 110 -12.30 2.60 32.72
C ALA A 110 -11.66 1.45 33.51
N PHE A 111 -12.38 0.85 34.47
CA PHE A 111 -11.84 -0.18 35.37
C PHE A 111 -11.84 -1.59 34.75
N PHE A 112 -12.96 -2.07 34.20
CA PHE A 112 -13.01 -3.35 33.47
C PHE A 112 -12.18 -3.32 32.18
N CYS A 113 -12.04 -2.14 31.57
CA CYS A 113 -11.10 -1.97 30.47
C CYS A 113 -9.63 -2.01 30.92
N ALA A 114 -9.26 -1.66 32.16
CA ALA A 114 -7.85 -1.64 32.60
C ALA A 114 -7.22 -3.04 32.62
N LEU A 115 -7.88 -4.04 33.21
CA LEU A 115 -7.42 -5.43 33.21
C LEU A 115 -7.31 -6.02 31.80
N THR A 116 -8.33 -5.79 30.96
CA THR A 116 -8.30 -6.22 29.55
C THR A 116 -7.20 -5.50 28.77
N ARG A 117 -6.88 -4.24 29.11
CA ARG A 117 -5.78 -3.47 28.49
C ARG A 117 -4.42 -4.03 28.84
N GLU A 118 -4.14 -4.26 30.13
CA GLU A 118 -2.86 -4.81 30.57
C GLU A 118 -2.63 -6.20 29.97
N LYS A 119 -3.68 -7.03 29.92
CA LYS A 119 -3.62 -8.33 29.25
C LYS A 119 -3.28 -8.21 27.77
N ARG A 120 -3.98 -7.36 27.01
CA ARG A 120 -3.72 -7.16 25.57
C ARG A 120 -2.32 -6.62 25.31
N LEU A 121 -1.85 -5.68 26.12
CA LEU A 121 -0.50 -5.14 25.99
C LEU A 121 0.56 -6.20 26.32
N ALA A 122 0.34 -7.01 27.35
CA ALA A 122 1.23 -8.11 27.71
C ALA A 122 1.29 -9.18 26.62
N GLU A 123 0.15 -9.56 26.02
CA GLU A 123 0.07 -10.47 24.87
C GLU A 123 0.89 -9.93 23.69
N LEU A 124 0.71 -8.66 23.33
CA LEU A 124 1.43 -8.04 22.23
C LEU A 124 2.94 -7.99 22.50
N ARG A 125 3.35 -7.58 23.71
CA ARG A 125 4.76 -7.58 24.14
C ARG A 125 5.35 -8.99 24.09
N GLY A 126 4.60 -10.00 24.54
CA GLY A 126 5.02 -11.40 24.48
C GLY A 126 5.24 -11.89 23.04
N GLY A 127 4.30 -11.59 22.13
CA GLY A 127 4.42 -11.94 20.71
C GLY A 127 5.60 -11.24 20.03
N VAL A 128 5.77 -9.93 20.29
CA VAL A 128 6.93 -9.17 19.81
C VAL A 128 8.23 -9.81 20.33
N HIS A 129 8.35 -10.06 21.63
CA HIS A 129 9.54 -10.70 22.19
C HIS A 129 9.87 -12.05 21.53
N GLN A 130 8.88 -12.90 21.27
CA GLN A 130 9.09 -14.17 20.56
C GLN A 130 9.65 -13.98 19.15
N VAL A 131 9.16 -12.99 18.41
CA VAL A 131 9.69 -12.63 17.09
C VAL A 131 11.14 -12.15 17.22
N ALA A 132 11.43 -11.29 18.19
CA ALA A 132 12.78 -10.77 18.42
C ALA A 132 13.79 -11.89 18.66
N VAL A 133 13.47 -12.83 19.56
CA VAL A 133 14.30 -13.99 19.90
C VAL A 133 14.53 -14.89 18.68
N ALA A 134 13.51 -15.09 17.85
CA ALA A 134 13.62 -15.93 16.66
C ALA A 134 14.45 -15.28 15.55
N PHE A 135 14.36 -13.95 15.39
CA PHE A 135 15.14 -13.21 14.39
C PHE A 135 16.60 -13.03 14.80
N TYR A 136 16.87 -12.78 16.08
CA TYR A 136 18.20 -12.46 16.63
C TYR A 136 18.63 -13.46 17.72
N PRO A 137 18.81 -14.75 17.39
CA PRO A 137 19.16 -15.74 18.40
C PRO A 137 20.54 -15.42 19.01
N GLY A 138 20.58 -15.26 20.33
CA GLY A 138 21.82 -14.99 21.07
C GLY A 138 22.30 -13.53 21.05
N ASP A 139 21.55 -12.60 20.45
CA ASP A 139 21.87 -11.17 20.48
C ASP A 139 20.79 -10.38 21.26
N PRO A 140 20.91 -10.27 22.60
CA PRO A 140 19.93 -9.58 23.42
C PRO A 140 19.86 -8.08 23.13
N TYR A 141 20.93 -7.47 22.60
CA TYR A 141 20.95 -6.06 22.27
C TYR A 141 20.09 -5.79 21.03
N ALA A 142 20.27 -6.59 19.97
CA ALA A 142 19.44 -6.49 18.77
C ALA A 142 17.95 -6.79 19.06
N GLN A 143 17.67 -7.77 19.93
CA GLN A 143 16.32 -8.06 20.41
C GLN A 143 15.68 -6.83 21.07
N GLN A 144 16.33 -6.28 22.10
CA GLN A 144 15.84 -5.11 22.84
C GLN A 144 15.69 -3.88 21.94
N SER A 145 16.64 -3.67 21.03
CA SER A 145 16.61 -2.56 20.09
C SER A 145 15.41 -2.64 19.15
N TRP A 146 15.09 -3.82 18.62
CA TRP A 146 13.94 -4.00 17.75
C TRP A 146 12.62 -3.90 18.51
N GLU A 147 12.52 -4.50 19.70
CA GLU A 147 11.36 -4.35 20.59
C GLU A 147 11.08 -2.87 20.89
N HIS A 148 12.12 -2.11 21.23
CA HIS A 148 12.01 -0.67 21.46
C HIS A 148 11.50 0.07 20.21
N SER A 149 12.06 -0.24 19.04
CA SER A 149 11.61 0.34 17.77
C SER A 149 10.16 0.02 17.44
N PHE A 150 9.66 -1.17 17.81
CA PHE A 150 8.28 -1.58 17.58
C PHE A 150 7.29 -0.70 18.36
N PHE A 151 7.62 -0.39 19.62
CA PHE A 151 6.79 0.41 20.53
C PHE A 151 7.14 1.91 20.55
N ALA A 152 7.92 2.39 19.58
CA ALA A 152 8.27 3.80 19.50
C ALA A 152 7.03 4.70 19.36
N ASN A 153 7.13 5.96 19.79
CA ASN A 153 6.01 6.92 19.81
C ASN A 153 5.31 7.13 18.45
N GLY A 154 6.04 6.93 17.36
CA GLY A 154 5.53 6.98 15.99
C GLY A 154 4.90 5.67 15.48
N ARG A 155 5.06 4.55 16.19
CA ARG A 155 4.62 3.22 15.74
C ARG A 155 3.43 2.76 16.56
N VAL A 156 3.61 1.81 17.47
CA VAL A 156 2.54 1.28 18.30
C VAL A 156 2.68 1.86 19.71
N THR A 157 1.69 2.63 20.15
CA THR A 157 1.62 3.18 21.51
C THR A 157 0.46 2.57 22.26
N ASP A 158 0.51 2.62 23.59
CA ASP A 158 -0.60 2.18 24.46
C ASP A 158 -1.92 2.87 24.08
N THR A 159 -1.86 4.13 23.63
CA THR A 159 -3.05 4.86 23.15
C THR A 159 -3.63 4.26 21.87
N LYS A 160 -2.79 3.81 20.95
CA LYS A 160 -3.22 3.16 19.71
C LYS A 160 -3.79 1.77 19.96
N ILE A 161 -3.12 0.98 20.79
CA ILE A 161 -3.61 -0.36 21.18
C ILE A 161 -4.98 -0.26 21.83
N ARG A 162 -5.21 0.77 22.67
CA ARG A 162 -6.50 1.01 23.34
C ARG A 162 -7.67 1.23 22.38
N ARG A 163 -7.45 1.70 21.16
CA ARG A 163 -8.51 1.94 20.17
C ARG A 163 -8.72 0.80 19.19
N LEU A 164 -7.89 -0.25 19.23
CA LEU A 164 -8.06 -1.38 18.33
C LEU A 164 -9.30 -2.19 18.72
N ALA A 165 -10.10 -2.53 17.71
CA ALA A 165 -11.19 -3.49 17.86
C ALA A 165 -10.65 -4.84 18.35
N GLY A 166 -11.47 -5.61 19.06
CA GLY A 166 -11.05 -6.91 19.61
C GLY A 166 -10.57 -7.89 18.54
N ALA A 167 -11.30 -8.00 17.42
CA ALA A 167 -10.91 -8.85 16.29
C ALA A 167 -9.58 -8.40 15.65
N PHE A 168 -9.38 -7.08 15.52
CA PHE A 168 -8.12 -6.51 15.04
C PHE A 168 -6.93 -6.87 15.93
N HIS A 169 -7.08 -6.74 17.24
CA HIS A 169 -6.05 -7.14 18.19
C HIS A 169 -5.72 -8.64 18.03
N GLN A 170 -6.73 -9.50 17.92
CA GLN A 170 -6.52 -10.94 17.77
C GLN A 170 -5.73 -11.27 16.49
N GLU A 171 -6.08 -10.67 15.36
CA GLU A 171 -5.37 -10.91 14.10
C GLU A 171 -3.90 -10.47 14.18
N VAL A 172 -3.60 -9.34 14.84
CA VAL A 172 -2.22 -8.90 15.09
C VAL A 172 -1.46 -9.93 15.93
N ILE A 173 -2.09 -10.50 16.97
CA ILE A 173 -1.48 -11.55 17.80
C ILE A 173 -1.24 -12.83 17.01
N ASP A 174 -2.21 -13.24 16.18
CA ASP A 174 -2.10 -14.43 15.34
C ASP A 174 -0.95 -14.28 14.34
N GLU A 175 -0.78 -13.12 13.72
CA GLU A 175 0.34 -12.86 12.82
C GLU A 175 1.68 -12.79 13.53
N LEU A 176 1.75 -12.20 14.72
CA LEU A 176 2.96 -12.24 15.55
C LEU A 176 3.34 -13.67 15.92
N THR A 177 2.35 -14.51 16.21
CA THR A 177 2.57 -15.92 16.58
C THR A 177 3.04 -16.75 15.38
N LYS A 178 2.53 -16.46 14.16
CA LYS A 178 2.93 -17.13 12.92
C LYS A 178 4.28 -16.63 12.37
N ALA A 179 4.68 -15.39 12.68
CA ALA A 179 5.86 -14.76 12.12
C ALA A 179 7.18 -15.56 12.31
N PRO A 180 7.47 -16.18 13.47
CA PRO A 180 8.64 -17.03 13.65
C PRO A 180 8.65 -18.26 12.72
N ALA A 181 7.50 -18.86 12.43
CA ALA A 181 7.43 -20.01 11.53
C ALA A 181 7.62 -19.60 10.05
N LYS A 182 7.24 -18.37 9.69
CA LYS A 182 7.46 -17.79 8.35
C LYS A 182 8.94 -17.39 8.14
N LEU A 183 9.80 -17.47 9.15
CA LEU A 183 11.21 -17.03 9.10
C LEU A 183 12.10 -17.75 8.08
N PRO A 184 12.10 -19.09 7.95
CA PRO A 184 13.02 -19.76 7.04
C PRO A 184 12.73 -19.39 5.58
N ALA A 185 11.45 -19.36 5.20
CA ALA A 185 11.01 -18.90 3.88
C ALA A 185 11.32 -17.41 3.67
N ARG A 186 11.15 -16.57 4.69
CA ARG A 186 11.52 -15.15 4.63
C ARG A 186 13.02 -14.95 4.53
N ARG A 187 13.86 -15.70 5.26
CA ARG A 187 15.33 -15.60 5.17
C ARG A 187 15.84 -15.99 3.78
N LEU A 188 15.26 -17.02 3.17
CA LEU A 188 15.55 -17.44 1.79
C LEU A 188 15.12 -16.37 0.75
N ALA A 189 13.97 -15.72 0.96
CA ALA A 189 13.53 -14.61 0.10
C ALA A 189 14.26 -13.27 0.39
N CYS A 190 14.82 -13.11 1.59
CA CYS A 190 15.36 -11.85 2.12
C CYS A 190 16.90 -11.79 2.19
N GLU A 191 17.63 -12.54 1.36
CA GLU A 191 19.08 -12.31 1.17
C GLU A 191 19.40 -10.87 0.73
N ALA A 192 18.40 -10.09 0.29
CA ALA A 192 18.55 -8.66 -0.02
C ALA A 192 18.27 -7.69 1.15
N SER A 193 17.64 -8.08 2.27
CA SER A 193 17.34 -7.10 3.33
C SER A 193 17.24 -7.54 4.78
N GLY A 194 17.39 -8.81 5.17
CA GLY A 194 17.75 -9.22 6.56
C GLY A 194 16.99 -8.69 7.81
N PHE A 195 15.87 -7.95 7.71
CA PHE A 195 15.23 -7.30 8.86
C PHE A 195 13.93 -8.01 9.33
N PRO A 196 13.63 -7.98 10.64
CA PRO A 196 12.34 -8.40 11.21
C PRO A 196 11.15 -7.58 10.69
N PRO A 197 9.92 -8.10 10.76
CA PRO A 197 8.74 -7.36 10.33
C PRO A 197 8.62 -6.05 11.14
N THR A 198 8.23 -4.97 10.46
CA THR A 198 7.96 -3.70 11.13
C THR A 198 6.58 -3.74 11.79
N ALA A 199 6.39 -2.95 12.84
CA ALA A 199 5.08 -2.79 13.46
C ALA A 199 4.03 -2.33 12.45
N ASP A 200 4.40 -1.41 11.55
CA ASP A 200 3.47 -0.88 10.57
C ASP A 200 3.06 -1.93 9.53
N GLY A 201 4.01 -2.78 9.08
CA GLY A 201 3.72 -3.87 8.16
C GLY A 201 2.78 -4.92 8.78
N LEU A 202 2.98 -5.26 10.06
CA LEU A 202 2.10 -6.20 10.78
C LEU A 202 0.68 -5.65 10.95
N PHE A 203 0.55 -4.37 11.33
CA PHE A 203 -0.75 -3.74 11.51
C PHE A 203 -1.49 -3.54 10.19
N LEU A 204 -0.79 -3.20 9.11
CA LEU A 204 -1.37 -3.15 7.77
C LEU A 204 -1.86 -4.52 7.33
N TYR A 205 -1.01 -5.56 7.47
CA TYR A 205 -1.41 -6.91 7.09
C TYR A 205 -2.61 -7.41 7.89
N ALA A 206 -2.63 -7.21 9.21
CA ALA A 206 -3.77 -7.59 10.06
C ALA A 206 -5.06 -6.83 9.67
N HIS A 207 -4.94 -5.56 9.31
CA HIS A 207 -6.06 -4.78 8.77
C HIS A 207 -6.58 -5.39 7.47
N ASP A 208 -5.67 -5.70 6.55
CA ASP A 208 -6.04 -6.24 5.25
C ASP A 208 -6.60 -7.65 5.38
N ALA A 209 -6.10 -8.50 6.28
CA ALA A 209 -6.64 -9.84 6.55
C ALA A 209 -8.11 -9.79 7.04
N LEU A 210 -8.47 -8.78 7.82
CA LEU A 210 -9.82 -8.58 8.32
C LEU A 210 -10.76 -7.88 7.35
N SER A 211 -10.20 -7.25 6.31
CA SER A 211 -11.00 -6.68 5.24
C SER A 211 -11.64 -7.81 4.43
N GLU A 212 -12.81 -7.57 3.84
CA GLU A 212 -13.37 -8.53 2.89
C GLU A 212 -12.61 -8.48 1.56
N PRO A 213 -12.46 -9.61 0.83
CA PRO A 213 -11.90 -9.61 -0.52
C PRO A 213 -12.63 -8.65 -1.47
N SER A 214 -13.94 -8.48 -1.30
CA SER A 214 -14.78 -7.52 -2.01
C SER A 214 -14.30 -6.08 -1.84
N SER A 215 -13.91 -5.71 -0.61
CA SER A 215 -13.41 -4.38 -0.26
C SER A 215 -12.02 -4.13 -0.85
N ARG A 216 -11.13 -5.13 -0.80
CA ARG A 216 -9.80 -5.05 -1.44
C ARG A 216 -9.91 -4.96 -2.96
N PHE A 217 -10.78 -5.75 -3.57
CA PHE A 217 -11.05 -5.68 -5.01
C PHE A 217 -11.61 -4.32 -5.43
N ALA A 218 -12.52 -3.74 -4.64
CA ALA A 218 -13.05 -2.41 -4.89
C ALA A 218 -11.95 -1.33 -4.86
N ARG A 219 -10.99 -1.41 -3.92
CA ARG A 219 -9.81 -0.53 -3.87
C ARG A 219 -8.90 -0.74 -5.07
N PHE A 220 -8.60 -1.97 -5.45
CA PHE A 220 -7.81 -2.29 -6.64
C PHE A 220 -8.44 -1.68 -7.91
N ARG A 221 -9.73 -1.94 -8.12
CA ARG A 221 -10.50 -1.40 -9.25
C ARG A 221 -10.51 0.12 -9.25
N TYR A 222 -10.66 0.73 -8.08
CA TYR A 222 -10.59 2.18 -7.93
C TYR A 222 -9.25 2.75 -8.44
N PHE A 223 -8.11 2.16 -8.05
CA PHE A 223 -6.81 2.64 -8.51
C PHE A 223 -6.59 2.41 -10.02
N VAL A 224 -7.07 1.29 -10.58
CA VAL A 224 -7.04 1.09 -12.04
C VAL A 224 -7.87 2.15 -12.77
N ASN A 225 -9.06 2.50 -12.25
CA ASN A 225 -9.88 3.58 -12.78
C ASN A 225 -9.16 4.93 -12.68
N ALA A 226 -8.58 5.24 -11.52
CA ALA A 226 -7.81 6.46 -11.29
C ALA A 226 -6.63 6.59 -12.27
N LEU A 227 -5.97 5.48 -12.59
CA LEU A 227 -4.87 5.46 -13.56
C LEU A 227 -5.36 5.82 -14.98
N VAL A 228 -6.50 5.26 -15.40
CA VAL A 228 -7.12 5.61 -16.69
C VAL A 228 -7.46 7.11 -16.73
N VAL A 229 -7.99 7.66 -15.64
CA VAL A 229 -8.30 9.10 -15.52
C VAL A 229 -7.05 9.95 -15.68
N VAL A 230 -5.97 9.63 -14.96
CA VAL A 230 -4.71 10.39 -15.03
C VAL A 230 -4.12 10.35 -16.44
N TYR A 231 -4.10 9.19 -17.10
CA TYR A 231 -3.60 9.07 -18.47
C TYR A 231 -4.47 9.83 -19.48
N ARG A 232 -5.80 9.84 -19.30
CA ARG A 232 -6.72 10.56 -20.18
C ARG A 232 -6.56 12.08 -20.04
N ALA A 233 -6.40 12.57 -18.82
CA ALA A 233 -6.29 14.00 -18.52
C ALA A 233 -4.88 14.55 -18.79
N ALA A 234 -3.85 13.70 -18.86
CA ALA A 234 -2.48 14.14 -19.09
C ALA A 234 -2.30 14.83 -20.46
N PRO A 235 -1.61 15.99 -20.53
CA PRO A 235 -1.28 16.64 -21.79
C PRO A 235 -0.61 15.71 -22.79
N ARG A 236 -0.98 15.79 -24.07
CA ARG A 236 -0.49 14.88 -25.14
C ARG A 236 1.03 14.76 -25.20
N HIS A 237 1.77 15.84 -24.91
CA HIS A 237 3.23 15.84 -24.95
C HIS A 237 3.88 15.05 -23.80
N LEU A 238 3.13 14.70 -22.75
CA LEU A 238 3.61 13.82 -21.67
C LEU A 238 3.43 12.34 -22.00
N HIS A 239 2.70 12.01 -23.07
CA HIS A 239 2.65 10.64 -23.58
C HIS A 239 3.92 10.38 -24.38
N LEU A 240 4.47 9.17 -24.23
CA LEU A 240 5.57 8.74 -25.09
C LEU A 240 5.08 8.74 -26.55
N ALA A 241 5.93 9.17 -27.50
CA ALA A 241 5.55 9.36 -28.90
C ALA A 241 4.94 8.10 -29.57
N HIS A 242 5.24 6.92 -29.04
CA HIS A 242 4.73 5.63 -29.54
C HIS A 242 3.48 5.13 -28.81
N ASP A 243 3.03 5.82 -27.76
CA ASP A 243 1.90 5.43 -26.93
C ASP A 243 0.60 6.13 -27.33
N GLY A 244 0.34 6.20 -28.64
CA GLY A 244 -0.89 6.79 -29.19
C GLY A 244 -2.19 6.04 -28.83
N ARG A 245 -2.09 4.96 -28.04
CA ARG A 245 -3.21 4.12 -27.57
C ARG A 245 -3.18 3.92 -26.04
N ALA A 246 -2.48 4.78 -25.31
CA ALA A 246 -2.27 4.60 -23.86
C ALA A 246 -3.57 4.37 -23.09
N VAL A 247 -4.55 5.25 -23.31
CA VAL A 247 -5.87 5.19 -22.69
C VAL A 247 -6.60 3.91 -23.09
N ALA A 248 -6.64 3.57 -24.38
CA ALA A 248 -7.31 2.37 -24.87
C ALA A 248 -6.71 1.08 -24.28
N ASN A 249 -5.39 1.02 -24.09
CA ASN A 249 -4.73 -0.13 -23.45
C ASN A 249 -5.15 -0.26 -21.99
N LEU A 250 -5.21 0.83 -21.24
CA LEU A 250 -5.64 0.81 -19.84
C LEU A 250 -7.15 0.53 -19.70
N GLU A 251 -7.98 1.04 -20.62
CA GLU A 251 -9.41 0.72 -20.68
C GLU A 251 -9.65 -0.77 -20.95
N HIS A 252 -8.83 -1.39 -21.79
CA HIS A 252 -8.87 -2.84 -22.03
C HIS A 252 -8.66 -3.66 -20.75
N VAL A 253 -7.86 -3.15 -19.81
CA VAL A 253 -7.66 -3.76 -18.47
C VAL A 253 -8.82 -3.45 -17.54
N ARG A 254 -9.30 -2.21 -17.57
CA ARG A 254 -10.36 -1.70 -16.70
C ARG A 254 -11.70 -2.40 -16.93
N ASP A 255 -12.15 -2.49 -18.18
CA ASP A 255 -13.52 -2.90 -18.50
C ASP A 255 -13.88 -4.31 -17.99
N PRO A 256 -12.97 -5.30 -18.06
CA PRO A 256 -13.19 -6.61 -17.44
C PRO A 256 -13.39 -6.55 -15.91
N LEU A 257 -12.74 -5.62 -15.19
CA LEU A 257 -12.85 -5.49 -13.73
C LEU A 257 -14.24 -5.02 -13.26
N ALA A 258 -15.10 -4.58 -14.18
CA ALA A 258 -16.50 -4.29 -13.89
C ALA A 258 -17.37 -5.56 -13.77
N ARG A 259 -16.86 -6.74 -14.13
CA ARG A 259 -17.60 -8.00 -14.15
C ARG A 259 -17.46 -8.76 -12.82
N ASP A 260 -18.55 -9.34 -12.33
CA ASP A 260 -18.57 -10.14 -11.10
C ASP A 260 -17.59 -11.32 -11.12
N GLN A 261 -17.35 -11.90 -12.29
CA GLN A 261 -16.38 -12.99 -12.46
C GLN A 261 -14.95 -12.57 -12.04
N GLN A 262 -14.58 -11.29 -12.22
CA GLN A 262 -13.28 -10.79 -11.80
C GLN A 262 -13.19 -10.57 -10.30
N ALA A 263 -14.29 -10.14 -9.67
CA ALA A 263 -14.35 -10.07 -8.21
C ALA A 263 -14.17 -11.47 -7.59
N GLN A 264 -14.79 -12.50 -8.19
CA GLN A 264 -14.62 -13.90 -7.76
C GLN A 264 -13.20 -14.41 -7.99
N ALA A 265 -12.60 -14.13 -9.15
CA ALA A 265 -11.22 -14.52 -9.45
C ALA A 265 -10.23 -13.85 -8.49
N PHE A 266 -10.45 -12.57 -8.17
CA PHE A 266 -9.63 -11.84 -7.20
C PHE A 266 -9.78 -12.42 -5.79
N ALA A 267 -11.01 -12.72 -5.35
CA ALA A 267 -11.27 -13.32 -4.04
C ALA A 267 -10.76 -14.76 -3.89
N ALA A 268 -10.39 -15.42 -5.00
CA ALA A 268 -9.74 -16.72 -4.99
C ALA A 268 -8.21 -16.63 -4.87
N LEU A 269 -7.64 -15.43 -4.91
CA LEU A 269 -6.21 -15.23 -4.72
C LEU A 269 -5.82 -15.39 -3.23
N PRO A 270 -4.58 -15.82 -2.94
CA PRO A 270 -3.99 -15.63 -1.62
C PRO A 270 -4.06 -14.16 -1.20
N LEU A 271 -4.29 -13.90 0.10
CA LEU A 271 -4.37 -12.55 0.67
C LEU A 271 -3.15 -11.69 0.27
N GLU A 272 -1.97 -12.30 0.23
CA GLU A 272 -0.73 -11.62 -0.16
C GLU A 272 -0.77 -11.12 -1.61
N LEU A 273 -1.40 -11.86 -2.52
CA LEU A 273 -1.53 -11.39 -3.90
C LEU A 273 -2.59 -10.29 -4.01
N GLU A 274 -3.70 -10.41 -3.27
CA GLU A 274 -4.73 -9.38 -3.22
C GLU A 274 -4.19 -8.03 -2.75
N VAL A 275 -3.47 -8.01 -1.63
CA VAL A 275 -2.91 -6.77 -1.06
C VAL A 275 -1.80 -6.21 -1.94
N SER A 276 -0.91 -7.07 -2.44
CA SER A 276 0.16 -6.65 -3.35
C SER A 276 -0.41 -5.98 -4.61
N ALA A 277 -1.51 -6.52 -5.16
CA ALA A 277 -2.18 -5.92 -6.31
C ALA A 277 -2.72 -4.51 -6.02
N VAL A 278 -3.36 -4.32 -4.86
CA VAL A 278 -3.85 -3.00 -4.42
C VAL A 278 -2.70 -2.01 -4.27
N ASP A 279 -1.62 -2.40 -3.58
CA ASP A 279 -0.47 -1.54 -3.34
C ASP A 279 0.25 -1.15 -4.64
N HIS A 280 0.43 -2.10 -5.57
CA HIS A 280 1.03 -1.81 -6.87
C HIS A 280 0.18 -0.85 -7.70
N ALA A 281 -1.14 -1.06 -7.74
CA ALA A 281 -2.04 -0.16 -8.47
C ALA A 281 -2.00 1.27 -7.88
N ARG A 282 -1.98 1.40 -6.55
CA ARG A 282 -1.85 2.70 -5.88
C ARG A 282 -0.53 3.40 -6.20
N ASP A 283 0.58 2.68 -6.11
CA ASP A 283 1.91 3.23 -6.40
C ASP A 283 2.03 3.69 -7.87
N LEU A 284 1.40 2.96 -8.81
CA LEU A 284 1.31 3.37 -10.22
C LEU A 284 0.49 4.66 -10.41
N VAL A 285 -0.62 4.83 -9.68
CA VAL A 285 -1.39 6.08 -9.70
C VAL A 285 -0.55 7.24 -9.18
N PHE A 286 0.15 7.05 -8.05
CA PHE A 286 1.03 8.07 -7.50
C PHE A 286 2.14 8.48 -8.47
N ASP A 287 2.87 7.51 -9.06
CA ASP A 287 3.92 7.78 -10.04
C ASP A 287 3.37 8.52 -11.28
N ALA A 288 2.20 8.10 -11.79
CA ALA A 288 1.55 8.79 -12.90
C ALA A 288 1.19 10.25 -12.53
N CYS A 289 0.60 10.48 -11.36
CA CYS A 289 0.30 11.83 -10.88
C CYS A 289 1.55 12.68 -10.71
N GLN A 290 2.62 12.13 -10.13
CA GLN A 290 3.90 12.81 -9.93
C GLN A 290 4.53 13.20 -11.27
N ARG A 291 4.48 12.31 -12.27
CA ARG A 291 4.97 12.59 -13.63
C ARG A 291 4.19 13.70 -14.31
N VAL A 292 2.86 13.66 -14.24
CA VAL A 292 2.00 14.73 -14.76
C VAL A 292 2.36 16.07 -14.10
N GLN A 293 2.52 16.08 -12.78
CA GLN A 293 2.82 17.30 -12.05
C GLN A 293 4.22 17.84 -12.32
N SER A 294 5.20 16.97 -12.52
CA SER A 294 6.59 17.35 -12.82
C SER A 294 6.85 17.59 -14.32
N GLY A 295 5.83 17.48 -15.18
CA GLY A 295 5.97 17.63 -16.63
C GLY A 295 6.84 16.54 -17.27
N ARG A 296 6.95 15.37 -16.63
CA ARG A 296 7.71 14.22 -17.13
C ARG A 296 6.82 13.29 -17.95
N TYR A 297 7.45 12.54 -18.84
CA TYR A 297 6.75 11.51 -19.59
C TYR A 297 6.13 10.46 -18.66
N LEU A 298 4.88 10.11 -18.96
CA LEU A 298 4.20 8.95 -18.39
C LEU A 298 4.93 7.66 -18.76
N LEU A 299 4.74 6.63 -17.95
CA LEU A 299 5.23 5.29 -18.29
C LEU A 299 4.50 4.78 -19.55
N ASP A 300 5.16 3.90 -20.29
CA ASP A 300 4.53 3.21 -21.42
C ASP A 300 3.31 2.41 -20.90
N SER A 301 2.15 2.63 -21.50
CA SER A 301 0.91 1.96 -21.09
C SER A 301 1.00 0.44 -21.11
N LYS A 302 1.75 -0.18 -22.04
CA LYS A 302 1.96 -1.63 -22.05
C LYS A 302 2.80 -2.09 -20.87
N ARG A 303 3.78 -1.29 -20.44
CA ARG A 303 4.55 -1.57 -19.22
C ARG A 303 3.65 -1.49 -18.00
N VAL A 304 2.80 -0.47 -17.91
CA VAL A 304 1.82 -0.33 -16.82
C VAL A 304 0.87 -1.51 -16.79
N VAL A 305 0.30 -1.89 -17.94
CA VAL A 305 -0.55 -3.06 -18.07
C VAL A 305 0.18 -4.33 -17.63
N GLY A 306 1.42 -4.54 -18.08
CA GLY A 306 2.23 -5.69 -17.67
C GLY A 306 2.50 -5.73 -16.16
N LEU A 307 2.66 -4.57 -15.51
CA LEU A 307 2.81 -4.49 -14.05
C LEU A 307 1.50 -4.82 -13.31
N LEU A 308 0.36 -4.34 -13.80
CA LEU A 308 -0.97 -4.68 -13.26
C LEU A 308 -1.30 -6.16 -13.47
N GLU A 309 -0.98 -6.70 -14.65
CA GLU A 309 -1.13 -8.11 -14.99
C GLU A 309 -0.24 -8.97 -14.10
N ALA A 310 1.03 -8.64 -13.92
CA ALA A 310 1.93 -9.40 -13.06
C ALA A 310 1.44 -9.42 -11.60
N ALA A 311 0.90 -8.29 -11.12
CA ALA A 311 0.33 -8.21 -9.77
C ALA A 311 -0.95 -9.06 -9.62
N PHE A 312 -1.70 -9.29 -10.71
CA PHE A 312 -2.94 -10.08 -10.73
C PHE A 312 -2.72 -11.57 -11.08
N LEU A 313 -1.75 -11.89 -11.95
CA LEU A 313 -1.51 -13.20 -12.57
C LEU A 313 -0.32 -13.99 -11.98
N ALA A 314 0.30 -13.51 -10.91
CA ALA A 314 1.38 -14.21 -10.19
C ALA A 314 1.02 -15.66 -9.74
N HIS A 315 -0.24 -16.09 -9.92
CA HIS A 315 -0.71 -17.42 -9.58
C HIS A 315 -0.51 -18.50 -10.67
N GLU A 316 -0.42 -18.17 -11.97
CA GLU A 316 -0.32 -19.22 -13.03
C GLU A 316 1.09 -19.84 -13.12
N ALA A 317 2.15 -19.08 -12.82
CA ALA A 317 3.53 -19.60 -12.88
C ALA A 317 3.94 -20.39 -11.63
N ALA A 318 3.37 -20.07 -10.45
CA ALA A 318 3.72 -20.72 -9.19
C ALA A 318 3.10 -22.12 -9.02
N VAL A 319 2.00 -22.42 -9.72
CA VAL A 319 1.32 -23.72 -9.67
C VAL A 319 1.91 -24.72 -10.69
N ALA A 320 2.63 -24.24 -11.70
CA ALA A 320 3.23 -25.07 -12.76
C ALA A 320 4.74 -25.33 -12.57
N ALA A 321 5.41 -24.64 -11.66
CA ALA A 321 6.83 -24.85 -11.38
C ALA A 321 7.02 -25.90 -10.27
N PRO A 322 7.95 -26.87 -10.44
CA PRO A 322 8.37 -27.72 -9.33
C PRO A 322 8.87 -26.86 -8.16
N ALA A 323 8.61 -27.33 -6.94
CA ALA A 323 8.78 -26.60 -5.67
C ALA A 323 10.18 -25.98 -5.45
N ASP A 324 11.17 -26.36 -6.25
CA ASP A 324 12.56 -25.94 -6.11
C ASP A 324 12.93 -24.67 -6.90
N LEU A 325 12.01 -24.06 -7.66
CA LEU A 325 12.30 -22.87 -8.48
C LEU A 325 11.29 -21.73 -8.38
N VAL A 326 10.30 -21.80 -7.47
CA VAL A 326 9.42 -20.66 -7.21
C VAL A 326 10.18 -19.67 -6.31
N SER A 327 10.94 -18.78 -6.94
CA SER A 327 11.35 -17.52 -6.30
C SER A 327 10.08 -16.71 -6.02
N THR A 328 9.51 -16.90 -4.84
CA THR A 328 8.43 -16.11 -4.28
C THR A 328 8.93 -14.67 -4.03
N GLN A 329 8.96 -13.85 -5.08
CA GLN A 329 8.95 -12.38 -4.95
C GLN A 329 7.54 -11.89 -4.60
N ALA A 330 6.84 -12.61 -3.72
CA ALA A 330 5.58 -12.19 -3.15
C ALA A 330 5.88 -11.63 -1.75
N TYR A 331 5.54 -10.35 -1.56
CA TYR A 331 5.70 -9.56 -0.35
C TYR A 331 7.14 -9.14 0.04
N PRO A 332 7.67 -8.04 -0.53
CA PRO A 332 8.59 -7.23 0.25
C PRO A 332 7.72 -6.45 1.22
N PHE A 333 7.66 -6.89 2.48
CA PHE A 333 7.24 -6.01 3.56
C PHE A 333 8.01 -4.70 3.41
N ALA A 334 7.27 -3.63 3.12
CA ALA A 334 7.73 -2.25 2.96
C ALA A 334 9.17 -2.02 3.42
N ASN A 335 10.12 -2.14 2.48
CA ASN A 335 11.50 -1.75 2.71
C ASN A 335 11.90 -0.76 1.61
N ASP A 336 12.09 0.49 2.03
CA ASP A 336 12.21 1.69 1.20
C ASP A 336 13.43 1.71 0.27
N ALA A 337 14.37 0.77 0.40
CA ALA A 337 15.54 0.68 -0.49
C ALA A 337 15.19 0.10 -1.88
N HIS A 338 14.24 -0.83 -1.97
CA HIS A 338 13.94 -1.54 -3.23
C HIS A 338 13.02 -0.74 -4.18
N ARG A 339 12.34 0.30 -3.66
CA ARG A 339 11.50 1.21 -4.46
C ARG A 339 12.30 2.06 -5.45
N HIS A 340 13.59 2.32 -5.17
CA HIS A 340 14.47 3.06 -6.09
C HIS A 340 15.14 2.18 -7.15
N GLU A 341 15.39 0.89 -6.87
CA GLU A 341 16.10 -0.02 -7.78
C GLU A 341 15.22 -0.56 -8.92
N ILE A 342 13.92 -0.83 -8.70
CA ILE A 342 13.03 -1.30 -9.78
C ILE A 342 12.88 -0.24 -10.89
N VAL A 343 13.03 1.05 -10.54
CA VAL A 343 12.97 2.17 -11.49
C VAL A 343 14.30 2.40 -12.22
N THR A 344 15.44 2.01 -11.64
CA THR A 344 16.78 2.24 -12.22
C THR A 344 17.42 1.01 -12.88
N ALA A 345 17.13 -0.21 -12.43
CA ALA A 345 17.76 -1.45 -12.92
C ALA A 345 17.36 -1.85 -14.36
N PHE A 346 16.29 -1.29 -14.91
CA PHE A 346 15.81 -1.63 -16.27
C PHE A 346 16.01 -0.51 -17.30
N ALA A 347 16.84 0.49 -17.00
CA ALA A 347 17.25 1.52 -17.95
C ALA A 347 18.40 1.08 -18.89
N GLY A 348 18.86 -0.17 -18.79
CA GLY A 348 19.96 -0.71 -19.59
C GLY A 348 19.50 -1.43 -20.85
N ASP A 349 19.90 -0.88 -22.00
CA ASP A 349 19.97 -1.48 -23.34
C ASP A 349 18.69 -2.07 -23.97
N VAL A 350 18.00 -1.23 -24.75
CA VAL A 350 17.22 -1.69 -25.92
C VAL A 350 17.96 -1.28 -27.18
N ARG A 351 18.99 -2.04 -27.55
CA ARG A 351 19.54 -2.01 -28.91
C ARG A 351 18.65 -2.82 -29.85
N SER A 352 17.96 -2.07 -30.72
CA SER A 352 17.57 -2.41 -32.09
C SER A 352 17.42 -3.90 -32.47
N GLN A 353 16.17 -4.38 -32.58
CA GLN A 353 15.81 -5.35 -33.61
C GLN A 353 14.45 -5.00 -34.23
N ALA A 354 14.45 -4.91 -35.56
CA ALA A 354 13.33 -4.50 -36.41
C ALA A 354 12.18 -5.54 -36.44
N PRO A 355 10.96 -5.17 -36.89
CA PRO A 355 9.78 -6.01 -36.71
C PRO A 355 9.68 -7.05 -37.83
N ARG A 356 9.48 -8.31 -37.46
CA ARG A 356 8.88 -9.31 -38.35
C ARG A 356 7.40 -9.41 -38.02
N SER A 357 6.56 -8.98 -38.97
CA SER A 357 5.13 -9.26 -38.95
C SER A 357 4.92 -10.76 -39.10
N LEU A 358 3.88 -11.29 -38.45
CA LEU A 358 3.07 -12.40 -38.95
C LEU A 358 1.77 -12.43 -38.14
N GLY A 359 0.66 -12.32 -38.85
CA GLY A 359 -0.67 -12.28 -38.28
C GLY A 359 -1.05 -13.58 -37.58
N ARG A 360 -1.76 -13.42 -36.46
CA ARG A 360 -2.75 -14.35 -35.93
C ARG A 360 -3.51 -13.61 -34.84
N GLU A 361 -4.82 -13.47 -35.02
CA GLU A 361 -5.75 -13.07 -33.96
C GLU A 361 -5.56 -14.04 -32.79
N ARG A 362 -4.92 -13.55 -31.72
CA ARG A 362 -4.83 -14.24 -30.44
C ARG A 362 -6.02 -13.78 -29.61
N SER A 363 -6.91 -14.72 -29.31
CA SER A 363 -7.83 -14.64 -28.18
C SER A 363 -7.12 -14.05 -26.95
N SER A 364 -7.78 -13.11 -26.27
CA SER A 364 -7.19 -12.30 -25.21
C SER A 364 -6.46 -13.15 -24.17
N ARG A 365 -5.18 -12.86 -23.94
CA ARG A 365 -4.40 -13.39 -22.81
C ARG A 365 -4.89 -12.88 -21.45
N PHE A 366 -5.80 -11.91 -21.46
CA PHE A 366 -6.35 -11.28 -20.29
C PHE A 366 -7.14 -12.23 -19.39
N PHE A 367 -7.88 -13.20 -19.96
CA PHE A 367 -8.66 -14.17 -19.19
C PHE A 367 -8.83 -15.46 -20.00
N PRO A 368 -8.24 -16.60 -19.61
CA PRO A 368 -8.72 -17.87 -20.12
C PRO A 368 -10.16 -18.05 -19.64
N VAL A 369 -11.11 -17.99 -20.58
CA VAL A 369 -12.47 -18.48 -20.32
C VAL A 369 -12.31 -19.92 -19.87
N ALA A 370 -12.58 -20.20 -18.60
CA ALA A 370 -12.61 -21.56 -18.09
C ALA A 370 -13.58 -22.35 -18.98
N ARG A 371 -13.03 -23.24 -19.81
CA ARG A 371 -13.84 -24.23 -20.51
C ARG A 371 -14.43 -25.12 -19.42
N VAL A 372 -15.70 -24.91 -19.10
CA VAL A 372 -16.50 -25.83 -18.31
C VAL A 372 -16.45 -27.18 -19.04
N ALA A 373 -15.64 -28.09 -18.53
CA ALA A 373 -15.69 -29.48 -18.93
C ALA A 373 -17.02 -30.03 -18.42
N ARG A 374 -17.99 -30.18 -19.34
CA ARG A 374 -19.16 -31.01 -19.09
C ARG A 374 -18.67 -32.45 -18.94
N TRP A 375 -18.85 -33.01 -17.75
CA TRP A 375 -19.02 -34.44 -17.52
C TRP A 375 -20.25 -34.62 -16.65
#